data_AF-A0AA97M1C0-F1
#
_entry.id   AF-A0AA97M1C0-F1
#
_cell.length_a   1.000
_cell.length_b   1.000
_cell.length_c   1.000
_cell.angle_alpha   90.00
_cell.angle_beta   90.00
_cell.angle_gamma   90.00
#
_symmetry.space_group_name_H-M   'P 1'
#
loop_
_entity.id
_entity.type
_entity.pdbx_description
1 polymer ?
#
loop_
_entity_poly.entity_id
_entity_poly.type
_entity_poly.pdbx_seq_one_letter_code
_entity_poly.pdbx_strand_id
1 'polypeptide(L)'
;MSAEDVGGVHVKYLYHCPRQLWLYVRGFRPEALSEAVQMGEAVHDTSYRRATPIDLGAAKLDDLDGDLWVHEIKSASKPSTADEAQAIHYCYRLRKVGVEAQGAVLHYPKTRRTQRITYTPAHEARAEEDIVNVLDTVASPTSPQRLERAACRGCSYQDYCWSD
;
A
#
# COMPACT_ATOMS: atom_id res chain seq x y z
N MET A 1 15.69 6.33 7.02
CA MET A 1 14.88 5.87 5.88
C MET A 1 15.21 6.78 4.72
N SER A 2 15.57 6.20 3.59
CA SER A 2 15.86 6.87 2.32
C SER A 2 14.73 6.63 1.32
N ALA A 3 14.76 7.30 0.17
CA ALA A 3 13.78 7.08 -0.90
C ALA A 3 13.71 5.61 -1.36
N GLU A 4 14.85 4.92 -1.38
CA GLU A 4 14.91 3.51 -1.77
C GLU A 4 14.19 2.58 -0.78
N ASP A 5 14.14 2.95 0.50
CA ASP A 5 13.45 2.18 1.54
C ASP A 5 11.91 2.33 1.48
N VAL A 6 11.39 3.26 0.68
CA VAL A 6 9.95 3.49 0.55
C VAL A 6 9.31 2.37 -0.26
N GLY A 7 8.73 1.40 0.45
CA GLY A 7 7.86 0.36 -0.09
C GLY A 7 6.38 0.73 -0.22
N GLY A 8 5.61 -0.13 -0.88
CA GLY A 8 4.17 0.07 -1.12
C GLY A 8 3.31 0.16 0.14
N VAL A 9 3.71 -0.49 1.24
CA VAL A 9 3.02 -0.35 2.54
C VAL A 9 3.11 1.08 3.08
N HIS A 10 4.25 1.76 2.87
CA HIS A 10 4.42 3.13 3.34
C HIS A 10 3.52 4.09 2.56
N VAL A 11 3.46 3.94 1.23
CA VAL A 11 2.57 4.72 0.37
C VAL A 11 1.11 4.43 0.73
N LYS A 12 0.73 3.16 0.93
CA LYS A 12 -0.61 2.81 1.40
C LYS A 12 -0.96 3.53 2.70
N TYR A 13 -0.06 3.54 3.68
CA TYR A 13 -0.29 4.22 4.95
C TYR A 13 -0.29 5.73 4.84
N LEU A 14 0.51 6.33 3.95
CA LEU A 14 0.44 7.77 3.66
C LEU A 14 -0.99 8.18 3.30
N TYR A 15 -1.61 7.45 2.35
CA TYR A 15 -2.97 7.74 1.89
C TYR A 15 -4.06 7.31 2.86
N HIS A 16 -3.83 6.26 3.66
CA HIS A 16 -4.82 5.76 4.60
C HIS A 16 -4.83 6.56 5.91
N CYS A 17 -3.66 6.75 6.54
CA CYS A 17 -3.49 7.48 7.79
C CYS A 17 -1.99 7.83 8.00
N PRO A 18 -1.57 9.11 7.83
CA PRO A 18 -0.17 9.51 8.03
C PRO A 18 0.35 9.21 9.45
N ARG A 19 -0.53 9.24 10.46
CA ARG A 19 -0.20 8.83 11.83
C ARG A 19 0.16 7.35 11.92
N GLN A 20 -0.57 6.48 11.22
CA GLN A 20 -0.25 5.06 11.12
C GLN A 20 1.11 4.85 10.46
N LEU A 21 1.40 5.56 9.37
CA LEU A 21 2.73 5.53 8.73
C LEU A 21 3.84 5.88 9.72
N TRP A 22 3.68 6.98 10.46
CA TRP A 22 4.66 7.45 11.45
C TRP A 22 4.94 6.41 12.54
N LEU A 23 3.90 5.74 13.03
CA LEU A 23 3.97 4.69 14.05
C LEU A 23 4.59 3.40 13.51
N TYR A 24 4.19 2.99 12.30
CA TYR A 24 4.67 1.78 11.63
C TYR A 24 6.20 1.78 11.45
N VAL A 25 6.77 2.92 11.00
CA VAL A 25 8.22 3.07 10.82
C VAL A 25 8.98 3.08 12.15
N ARG A 26 8.30 3.40 13.26
CA ARG A 26 8.85 3.31 14.63
C ARG A 26 8.65 1.93 15.28
N GLY A 27 8.17 0.95 14.52
CA GLY A 27 8.03 -0.43 14.97
C GLY A 27 6.74 -0.73 15.72
N PHE A 28 5.81 0.22 15.83
CA PHE A 28 4.51 -0.06 16.43
C PHE A 28 3.60 -0.75 15.39
N ARG A 29 3.31 -2.04 15.61
CA ARG A 29 2.62 -2.93 14.64
C ARG A 29 1.50 -3.76 15.28
N PRO A 30 0.40 -3.14 15.75
CA PRO A 30 -0.72 -3.86 16.36
C PRO A 30 -1.50 -4.73 15.34
N GLU A 31 -1.28 -4.56 14.04
CA GLU A 31 -1.92 -5.31 12.95
C GLU A 31 -1.77 -6.82 13.06
N ALA A 32 -0.66 -7.31 13.60
CA ALA A 32 -0.41 -8.76 13.73
C ALA A 32 -1.47 -9.47 14.57
N LEU A 33 -2.15 -8.73 15.46
CA LEU A 33 -3.23 -9.23 16.32
C LEU A 33 -4.63 -8.99 15.73
N SER A 34 -4.73 -8.38 14.54
CA SER A 34 -6.00 -8.02 13.92
C SER A 34 -6.56 -9.16 13.06
N GLU A 35 -7.72 -9.68 13.42
CA GLU A 35 -8.46 -10.68 12.62
C GLU A 35 -8.72 -10.20 11.18
N ALA A 36 -8.93 -8.89 10.98
CA ALA A 36 -9.14 -8.33 9.66
C ALA A 36 -7.90 -8.41 8.76
N VAL A 37 -6.70 -8.29 9.36
CA VAL A 37 -5.42 -8.40 8.66
C VAL A 37 -5.13 -9.86 8.33
N GLN A 38 -5.30 -10.76 9.30
CA GLN A 38 -5.16 -12.21 9.10
C GLN A 38 -6.11 -12.72 8.01
N MET A 39 -7.34 -12.22 7.98
CA MET A 39 -8.31 -12.52 6.92
C MET A 39 -7.85 -11.98 5.56
N GLY A 40 -7.17 -10.84 5.53
CA GLY A 40 -6.57 -10.30 4.31
C GLY A 40 -5.48 -11.20 3.74
N GLU A 41 -4.58 -11.67 4.61
CA GLU A 41 -3.51 -12.61 4.26
C GLU A 41 -4.09 -13.95 3.78
N ALA A 42 -5.10 -14.50 4.46
CA ALA A 42 -5.75 -15.73 4.04
C ALA A 42 -6.45 -15.62 2.66
N VAL A 43 -7.08 -14.48 2.36
CA VAL A 43 -7.67 -14.21 1.03
C VAL A 43 -6.58 -14.14 -0.04
N HIS A 44 -5.43 -13.55 0.28
CA HIS A 44 -4.28 -13.50 -0.62
C HIS A 44 -3.74 -14.89 -0.94
N ASP A 45 -3.44 -15.69 0.08
CA ASP A 45 -2.91 -17.05 -0.04
C ASP A 45 -3.83 -17.97 -0.85
N THR A 46 -5.15 -17.85 -0.66
CA THR A 46 -6.15 -18.69 -1.36
C THR A 46 -6.38 -18.28 -2.81
N SER A 47 -6.25 -16.99 -3.13
CA SER A 47 -6.55 -16.47 -4.46
C SER A 47 -5.45 -16.81 -5.49
N TYR A 48 -4.20 -17.01 -5.05
CA TYR A 48 -3.05 -16.98 -5.97
C TYR A 48 -2.03 -18.11 -5.77
N ARG A 49 -2.49 -19.36 -5.85
CA ARG A 49 -1.61 -20.56 -5.94
C ARG A 49 -0.68 -20.60 -7.19
N ARG A 50 -0.59 -19.53 -8.01
CA ARG A 50 0.16 -19.50 -9.29
C ARG A 50 1.00 -18.24 -9.54
N ALA A 51 0.99 -17.21 -8.68
CA ALA A 51 1.85 -16.04 -8.87
C ALA A 51 3.26 -16.26 -8.32
N THR A 52 4.24 -15.62 -8.95
CA THR A 52 5.61 -15.55 -8.43
C THR A 52 5.83 -14.16 -7.84
N PRO A 53 5.84 -14.01 -6.50
CA PRO A 53 6.03 -12.69 -5.90
C PRO A 53 7.41 -12.13 -6.26
N ILE A 54 7.45 -10.86 -6.65
CA ILE A 54 8.68 -10.15 -6.99
C ILE A 54 9.13 -9.34 -5.77
N ASP A 55 10.33 -9.61 -5.29
CA ASP A 55 10.97 -8.84 -4.23
C ASP A 55 11.61 -7.58 -4.84
N LEU A 56 11.05 -6.42 -4.51
CA LEU A 56 11.58 -5.11 -4.89
C LEU A 56 12.44 -4.50 -3.77
N GLY A 57 12.89 -5.30 -2.81
CA GLY A 57 13.64 -4.91 -1.61
C GLY A 57 12.74 -4.32 -0.53
N ALA A 58 12.08 -3.20 -0.84
CA ALA A 58 11.20 -2.51 0.10
C ALA A 58 9.74 -3.01 0.06
N ALA A 59 9.38 -3.88 -0.88
CA ALA A 59 8.02 -4.41 -1.02
C ALA A 59 7.97 -5.74 -1.79
N LYS A 60 6.93 -6.52 -1.52
CA LYS A 60 6.56 -7.74 -2.24
C LYS A 60 5.40 -7.39 -3.18
N LEU A 61 5.67 -7.40 -4.48
CA LEU A 61 4.64 -7.29 -5.51
C LEU A 61 3.94 -8.65 -5.66
N ASP A 62 2.60 -8.65 -5.72
CA ASP A 62 1.85 -9.90 -5.81
C ASP A 62 2.15 -10.66 -7.11
N ASP A 63 2.05 -10.00 -8.26
CA ASP A 63 2.34 -10.59 -9.58
C ASP A 63 2.62 -9.53 -10.66
N LEU A 64 3.35 -9.93 -11.71
CA LEU A 64 3.59 -9.15 -12.93
C LEU A 64 3.37 -10.07 -14.13
N ASP A 65 2.38 -9.75 -14.98
CA ASP A 65 2.06 -10.60 -16.13
C ASP A 65 3.06 -10.41 -17.29
N GLY A 66 2.93 -11.27 -18.32
CA GLY A 66 3.78 -11.22 -19.51
C GLY A 66 3.64 -9.95 -20.36
N ASP A 67 2.56 -9.20 -20.17
CA ASP A 67 2.30 -7.90 -20.82
C ASP A 67 2.74 -6.72 -19.93
N LEU A 68 3.48 -7.00 -18.84
CA LEU A 68 4.02 -6.05 -17.87
C LEU A 68 2.94 -5.25 -17.12
N TRP A 69 1.81 -5.89 -16.79
CA TRP A 69 0.81 -5.35 -15.87
C TRP A 69 1.05 -5.85 -14.45
N VAL A 70 1.14 -4.89 -13.52
CA VAL A 70 1.17 -5.16 -12.07
C VAL A 70 -0.20 -5.66 -11.64
N HIS A 71 -0.26 -6.81 -10.98
CA HIS A 71 -1.49 -7.31 -10.38
C HIS A 71 -1.41 -7.22 -8.87
N GLU A 72 -2.50 -6.80 -8.23
CA GLU A 72 -2.59 -6.60 -6.78
C GLU A 72 -3.95 -7.06 -6.27
N ILE A 73 -3.97 -7.87 -5.21
CA ILE A 73 -5.20 -8.44 -4.65
C ILE A 73 -5.59 -7.70 -3.39
N LYS A 74 -6.82 -7.18 -3.35
CA LYS A 74 -7.35 -6.46 -2.20
C LYS A 74 -8.47 -7.25 -1.53
N SER A 75 -8.29 -7.48 -0.23
CA SER A 75 -9.31 -8.10 0.64
C SER A 75 -10.49 -7.16 0.95
N ALA A 76 -10.34 -5.86 0.67
CA ALA A 76 -11.42 -4.89 0.74
C ALA A 76 -12.46 -5.12 -0.37
N SER A 77 -13.68 -4.65 -0.15
CA SER A 77 -14.77 -4.76 -1.14
C SER A 77 -14.82 -3.58 -2.12
N LYS A 78 -14.24 -2.43 -1.73
CA LYS A 78 -14.28 -1.18 -2.47
C LYS A 78 -12.86 -0.70 -2.75
N PRO A 79 -12.61 -0.14 -3.95
CA PRO A 79 -11.38 0.56 -4.22
C PRO A 79 -11.15 1.76 -3.31
N SER A 80 -9.88 2.02 -3.01
CA SER A 80 -9.44 3.21 -2.30
C SER A 80 -8.29 3.90 -3.05
N THR A 81 -8.10 5.18 -2.76
CA THR A 81 -6.94 5.95 -3.26
C THR A 81 -5.62 5.35 -2.77
N ALA A 82 -5.60 4.74 -1.58
CA ALA A 82 -4.43 4.04 -1.06
C ALA A 82 -4.06 2.79 -1.88
N ASP A 83 -5.06 2.04 -2.38
CA ASP A 83 -4.81 0.87 -3.24
C ASP A 83 -4.22 1.29 -4.59
N GLU A 84 -4.75 2.37 -5.17
CA GLU A 84 -4.24 2.95 -6.41
C GLU A 84 -2.81 3.49 -6.24
N ALA A 85 -2.57 4.30 -5.21
CA ALA A 85 -1.26 4.88 -4.94
C ALA A 85 -0.20 3.79 -4.71
N GLN A 86 -0.54 2.75 -3.94
CA GLN A 86 0.34 1.59 -3.75
C GLN A 86 0.69 0.90 -5.08
N ALA A 87 -0.29 0.63 -5.94
CA ALA A 87 -0.03 -0.07 -7.19
C ALA A 87 0.74 0.78 -8.20
N ILE A 88 0.49 2.10 -8.23
CA ILE A 88 1.27 3.05 -9.01
C ILE A 88 2.71 3.13 -8.52
N HIS A 89 2.94 3.07 -7.20
CA HIS A 89 4.29 2.99 -6.65
C HIS A 89 5.06 1.76 -7.13
N TYR A 90 4.41 0.60 -7.26
CA TYR A 90 5.05 -0.58 -7.84
C TYR A 90 5.39 -0.41 -9.31
N CYS A 91 4.49 0.16 -10.10
CA CYS A 91 4.77 0.48 -11.50
C CYS A 91 5.98 1.43 -11.61
N TYR A 92 6.04 2.46 -10.76
CA TYR A 92 7.16 3.38 -10.67
C TYR A 92 8.49 2.66 -10.36
N ARG A 93 8.53 1.82 -9.31
CA ARG A 93 9.75 1.10 -8.93
C ARG A 93 10.22 0.14 -10.03
N LEU A 94 9.30 -0.56 -10.70
CA LEU A 94 9.61 -1.40 -11.85
C LEU A 94 10.26 -0.59 -12.98
N ARG A 95 9.71 0.58 -13.33
CA ARG A 95 10.28 1.44 -14.38
C ARG A 95 11.66 1.97 -14.03
N LYS A 96 11.91 2.35 -12.77
CA LYS A 96 13.25 2.81 -12.33
C LYS A 96 14.33 1.72 -12.43
N VAL A 97 13.96 0.44 -12.46
CA VAL A 97 14.89 -0.68 -12.72
C VAL A 97 14.85 -1.19 -14.17
N GLY A 98 14.22 -0.45 -15.09
CA GLY A 98 14.18 -0.75 -16.52
C GLY A 98 13.05 -1.67 -16.98
N VAL A 99 12.08 -1.97 -16.12
CA VAL A 99 10.88 -2.73 -16.49
C VAL A 99 9.75 -1.77 -16.83
N GLU A 100 9.38 -1.68 -18.11
CA GLU A 100 8.40 -0.74 -18.65
C GLU A 100 6.93 -1.12 -18.32
N ALA A 101 6.59 -1.17 -17.03
CA ALA A 101 5.29 -1.56 -16.51
C ALA A 101 4.14 -0.72 -17.13
N GLN A 102 3.18 -1.37 -17.79
CA GLN A 102 2.10 -0.71 -18.53
C GLN A 102 1.07 -0.05 -17.61
N GLY A 103 0.94 -0.54 -16.38
CA GLY A 103 -0.11 -0.14 -15.45
C GLY A 103 -0.36 -1.19 -14.40
N ALA A 104 -1.43 -0.99 -13.65
CA ALA A 104 -1.84 -1.89 -12.57
C ALA A 104 -3.27 -2.42 -12.77
N VAL A 105 -3.51 -3.60 -12.23
CA VAL A 105 -4.79 -4.30 -12.18
C VAL A 105 -5.06 -4.67 -10.73
N LEU A 106 -5.98 -3.92 -10.12
CA LEU A 106 -6.44 -4.17 -8.76
C LEU A 106 -7.61 -5.17 -8.79
N HIS A 107 -7.46 -6.29 -8.09
CA HIS A 107 -8.47 -7.33 -7.97
C HIS A 107 -9.17 -7.24 -6.61
N TYR A 108 -10.50 -7.23 -6.60
CA TYR A 108 -11.34 -7.22 -5.40
C TYR A 108 -12.22 -8.48 -5.39
N PRO A 109 -11.71 -9.64 -4.93
CA PRO A 109 -12.39 -10.92 -5.05
C PRO A 109 -13.78 -10.94 -4.40
N LYS A 110 -13.93 -10.28 -3.23
CA LYS A 110 -15.21 -10.21 -2.49
C LYS A 110 -16.35 -9.62 -3.30
N THR A 111 -16.05 -8.70 -4.21
CA THR A 111 -17.06 -8.04 -5.07
C THR A 111 -16.95 -8.45 -6.54
N ARG A 112 -16.01 -9.36 -6.88
CA ARG A 112 -15.67 -9.73 -8.26
C ARG A 112 -15.40 -8.52 -9.15
N ARG A 113 -14.81 -7.46 -8.57
CA ARG A 113 -14.45 -6.25 -9.29
C ARG A 113 -12.98 -6.28 -9.64
N THR A 114 -12.67 -5.74 -10.81
CA THR A 114 -11.30 -5.49 -11.24
C THR A 114 -11.21 -4.06 -11.72
N GLN A 115 -10.17 -3.35 -11.30
CA GLN A 115 -9.88 -1.99 -11.73
C GLN A 115 -8.53 -1.97 -12.44
N ARG A 116 -8.52 -1.54 -13.70
CA ARG A 116 -7.32 -1.42 -14.52
C ARG A 116 -6.93 0.05 -14.62
N ILE A 117 -5.66 0.36 -14.36
CA ILE A 117 -5.11 1.71 -14.33
C ILE A 117 -3.90 1.73 -15.24
N THR A 118 -3.97 2.48 -16.34
CA THR A 118 -2.82 2.67 -17.24
C THR A 118 -1.83 3.63 -16.59
N TYR A 119 -0.54 3.26 -16.59
CA TYR A 119 0.52 4.11 -16.08
C TYR A 119 0.75 5.30 -17.03
N THR A 120 0.96 6.49 -16.47
CA THR A 120 1.13 7.74 -17.24
C THR A 120 2.23 8.60 -16.61
N PRO A 121 2.75 9.62 -17.31
CA PRO A 121 3.71 10.55 -16.73
C PRO A 121 3.21 11.28 -15.47
N ALA A 122 1.90 11.53 -15.37
CA ALA A 122 1.30 12.11 -14.16
C ALA A 122 1.39 11.16 -12.95
N HIS A 123 1.30 9.84 -13.19
CA HIS A 123 1.50 8.83 -12.15
C HIS A 123 2.95 8.76 -11.68
N GLU A 124 3.92 8.97 -12.58
CA GLU A 124 5.33 9.04 -12.20
C GLU A 124 5.59 10.23 -11.28
N ALA A 125 5.14 11.43 -11.65
CA ALA A 125 5.27 12.62 -10.82
C ALA A 125 4.59 12.43 -9.44
N ARG A 126 3.40 11.81 -9.42
CA ARG A 126 2.70 11.50 -8.17
C ARG A 126 3.49 10.53 -7.30
N ALA A 127 4.08 9.47 -7.87
CA ALA A 127 4.88 8.52 -7.11
C ALA A 127 6.13 9.16 -6.50
N GLU A 128 6.77 10.08 -7.21
CA GLU A 128 7.91 10.85 -6.70
C GLU A 128 7.49 11.78 -5.55
N GLU A 129 6.35 12.45 -5.68
CA GLU A 129 5.77 13.28 -4.63
C GLU A 129 5.39 12.44 -3.39
N ASP A 130 4.78 11.27 -3.60
CA ASP A 130 4.40 10.34 -2.53
C ASP A 130 5.62 9.87 -1.73
N ILE A 131 6.75 9.60 -2.39
CA ILE A 131 8.01 9.24 -1.73
C ILE A 131 8.49 10.38 -0.83
N VAL A 132 8.47 11.63 -1.31
CA VAL A 132 8.83 12.80 -0.50
C VAL A 132 7.89 12.94 0.69
N ASN A 133 6.58 12.87 0.48
CA ASN A 133 5.58 12.98 1.53
C ASN A 133 5.71 11.87 2.59
N VAL A 134 6.06 10.64 2.17
CA VAL A 134 6.37 9.54 3.10
C VAL A 134 7.58 9.91 3.97
N LEU A 135 8.68 10.36 3.35
CA LEU A 135 9.91 10.71 4.05
C LEU A 135 9.68 11.85 5.06
N ASP A 136 8.97 12.90 4.64
CA ASP A 136 8.63 14.04 5.49
C ASP A 136 7.74 13.61 6.66
N THR A 137 6.72 12.78 6.38
CA THR A 137 5.82 12.27 7.42
C THR A 137 6.62 11.50 8.48
N VAL A 138 7.51 10.59 8.08
CA VAL A 138 8.22 9.75 9.06
C VAL A 138 9.32 10.52 9.79
N ALA A 139 9.90 11.53 9.16
CA ALA A 139 10.92 12.42 9.73
C ALA A 139 10.33 13.40 10.76
N SER A 140 9.02 13.65 10.73
CA SER A 140 8.35 14.51 11.69
C SER A 140 8.71 14.13 13.14
N PRO A 141 9.14 15.10 13.97
CA PRO A 141 9.50 14.84 15.37
C PRO A 141 8.26 14.47 16.20
N THR A 142 7.08 14.94 15.79
CA THR A 142 5.81 14.65 16.44
C THR A 142 4.93 13.81 15.53
N SER A 143 4.12 12.95 16.15
CA SER A 143 3.15 12.14 15.42
C SER A 143 2.15 13.05 14.69
N PRO A 144 1.81 12.75 13.42
CA PRO A 144 0.75 13.44 12.70
C PRO A 144 -0.58 13.44 13.44
N GLN A 145 -1.44 14.40 13.11
CA GLN A 145 -2.77 14.50 13.69
C GLN A 145 -3.58 13.22 13.44
N ARG A 146 -4.43 12.90 14.42
CA ARG A 146 -5.38 11.79 14.30
C ARG A 146 -6.49 12.19 13.33
N LEU A 147 -6.93 11.22 12.53
CA LEU A 147 -8.12 11.37 11.71
C LEU A 147 -9.37 11.49 12.61
N GLU A 148 -10.48 11.89 12.03
CA GLU A 148 -11.78 11.81 12.70
C GLU A 148 -12.06 10.38 13.20
N ARG A 149 -12.61 10.24 14.40
CA ARG A 149 -12.80 8.93 15.06
C ARG A 149 -13.62 7.96 14.21
N ALA A 150 -14.57 8.47 13.42
CA ALA A 150 -15.40 7.67 12.50
C ALA A 150 -14.57 6.98 11.40
N ALA A 151 -13.49 7.62 10.93
CA ALA A 151 -12.57 7.04 9.93
C ALA A 151 -11.66 5.96 10.51
N CYS A 152 -11.54 5.88 11.84
CA CYS A 152 -10.71 4.89 12.54
C CYS A 152 -11.48 3.60 12.90
N ARG A 153 -12.73 3.42 12.46
CA ARG A 153 -13.52 2.24 12.83
C ARG A 153 -12.88 0.96 12.27
N GLY A 154 -12.53 0.03 13.15
CA GLY A 154 -11.86 -1.22 12.77
C GLY A 154 -10.36 -1.08 12.50
N CYS A 155 -9.77 0.10 12.78
CA CYS A 155 -8.33 0.30 12.72
C CYS A 155 -7.66 -0.35 13.94
N SER A 156 -6.62 -1.15 13.70
CA SER A 156 -5.84 -1.81 14.77
C SER A 156 -5.07 -0.82 15.67
N TYR A 157 -4.92 0.43 15.25
CA TYR A 157 -4.26 1.49 16.02
C TYR A 157 -5.24 2.28 16.90
N GLN A 158 -6.52 1.88 16.95
CA GLN A 158 -7.56 2.65 17.61
C GLN A 158 -7.27 2.83 19.11
N ASP A 159 -6.86 1.77 19.81
CA ASP A 159 -6.54 1.85 21.25
C ASP A 159 -5.38 2.84 21.48
N TYR A 160 -4.30 2.74 20.72
CA TYR A 160 -3.21 3.71 20.82
C TYR A 160 -3.63 5.17 20.55
N CYS A 161 -4.54 5.41 19.60
CA CYS A 161 -4.92 6.76 19.19
C CYS A 161 -6.00 7.41 20.08
N TRP A 162 -6.76 6.60 20.83
CA TRP A 162 -7.98 7.02 21.50
C TRP A 162 -8.13 6.52 22.95
N SER A 163 -7.17 5.77 23.48
CA SER A 163 -7.04 5.59 24.93
C SER A 163 -6.54 6.90 25.55
N ASP A 164 -7.20 7.31 26.63
CA ASP A 164 -6.86 8.51 27.41
C ASP A 164 -5.56 8.32 28.20
#